data_AF-A0A1C3JNG6-F1
#
_entry.id   AF-A0A1C3JNG6-F1
#
_cell.length_a   1.000
_cell.length_b   1.000
_cell.length_c   1.000
_cell.angle_alpha   90.00
_cell.angle_beta   90.00
_cell.angle_gamma   90.00
#
_symmetry.space_group_name_H-M   'P 1'
#
loop_
_entity.id
_entity.type
_entity.pdbx_description
1 polymer ?
#
loop_
_entity_poly.entity_id
_entity_poly.type
_entity_poly.pdbx_seq_one_letter_code
_entity_poly.pdbx_strand_id
1 'polypeptide(L)'
;MIRKLMAAGLLLCSFMASAQTLIEANMAWLTQHQEKVEVSLSSAEEENFLPALNTVILVWEHRDGALTAEISPYILKAMIAEPELTLAALFNSPASFNRWLSQLQGQVFMAVTPEQVVQLNDLKKALEVSLASYIIKPDSQFDEQAKRLLEQVQASSVYMVD
;
A
#
# COMPACT_ATOMS: atom_id res chain seq x y z
N MET A 1 -13.96 -41.43 -2.39
CA MET A 1 -13.38 -40.24 -1.71
C MET A 1 -12.38 -39.48 -2.60
N ILE A 2 -11.43 -40.18 -3.25
CA ILE A 2 -10.37 -39.57 -4.08
C ILE A 2 -10.89 -38.74 -5.28
N ARG A 3 -11.95 -39.18 -5.99
CA ARG A 3 -12.55 -38.42 -7.11
C ARG A 3 -13.19 -37.08 -6.69
N LYS A 4 -13.75 -37.00 -5.48
CA LYS A 4 -14.32 -35.73 -4.95
C LYS A 4 -13.22 -34.75 -4.53
N LEU A 5 -12.09 -35.27 -4.03
CA LEU A 5 -10.89 -34.49 -3.71
C LEU A 5 -10.20 -33.94 -4.98
N MET A 6 -10.13 -34.71 -6.07
CA MET A 6 -9.59 -34.24 -7.35
C MET A 6 -10.44 -33.14 -8.01
N ALA A 7 -11.78 -33.26 -7.96
CA ALA A 7 -12.67 -32.23 -8.48
C ALA A 7 -12.59 -30.92 -7.66
N ALA A 8 -12.44 -31.03 -6.33
CA ALA A 8 -12.22 -29.87 -5.47
C ALA A 8 -10.87 -29.18 -5.75
N GLY A 9 -9.80 -29.96 -6.00
CA GLY A 9 -8.48 -29.43 -6.35
C GLY A 9 -8.46 -28.66 -7.68
N LEU A 10 -9.10 -29.19 -8.73
CA LEU A 10 -9.18 -28.53 -10.04
C LEU A 10 -10.00 -27.23 -10.01
N LEU A 11 -11.07 -27.19 -9.21
CA LEU A 11 -11.84 -25.96 -9.01
C LEU A 11 -11.01 -24.89 -8.28
N LEU A 12 -10.30 -25.26 -7.20
CA LEU A 12 -9.45 -24.34 -6.43
C LEU A 12 -8.33 -23.72 -7.29
N CYS A 13 -7.69 -24.50 -8.17
CA CYS A 13 -6.65 -23.97 -9.06
C CYS A 13 -7.20 -22.96 -10.09
N SER A 14 -8.43 -23.16 -10.56
CA SER A 14 -9.05 -22.27 -11.54
C SER A 14 -9.37 -20.89 -10.95
N PHE A 15 -9.77 -20.84 -9.67
CA PHE A 15 -10.02 -19.58 -8.96
C PHE A 15 -8.73 -18.78 -8.75
N MET A 16 -7.64 -19.44 -8.35
CA MET A 16 -6.34 -18.78 -8.15
C MET A 16 -5.80 -18.14 -9.43
N ALA A 17 -5.93 -18.82 -10.58
CA ALA A 17 -5.52 -18.27 -11.87
C ALA A 17 -6.34 -17.02 -12.25
N SER A 18 -7.65 -17.04 -12.02
CA SER A 18 -8.52 -15.89 -12.33
C SER A 18 -8.23 -14.66 -11.47
N ALA A 19 -7.89 -14.85 -10.19
CA ALA A 19 -7.52 -13.76 -9.29
C ALA A 19 -6.21 -13.10 -9.74
N GLN A 20 -5.22 -13.92 -10.12
CA GLN A 20 -3.94 -13.45 -10.65
C GLN A 20 -4.12 -12.58 -11.91
N THR A 21 -4.96 -13.01 -12.85
CA THR A 21 -5.27 -12.23 -14.07
C THR A 21 -5.92 -10.87 -13.74
N LEU A 22 -6.78 -10.81 -12.73
CA LEU A 22 -7.40 -9.55 -12.31
C LEU A 22 -6.39 -8.59 -11.66
N ILE A 23 -5.48 -9.10 -10.82
CA ILE A 23 -4.42 -8.30 -10.20
C ILE A 23 -3.49 -7.73 -11.27
N GLU A 24 -3.07 -8.55 -12.23
CA GLU A 24 -2.25 -8.11 -13.37
C GLU A 24 -2.94 -7.04 -14.21
N ALA A 25 -4.24 -7.19 -14.48
CA ALA A 25 -5.03 -6.19 -15.18
C ALA A 25 -5.14 -4.87 -14.40
N ASN A 26 -5.35 -4.94 -13.08
CA ASN A 26 -5.39 -3.75 -12.22
C ASN A 26 -4.04 -3.05 -12.13
N MET A 27 -2.94 -3.81 -12.08
CA MET A 27 -1.59 -3.25 -12.15
C MET A 27 -1.33 -2.56 -13.48
N ALA A 28 -1.62 -3.24 -14.59
CA ALA A 28 -1.46 -2.65 -15.91
C ALA A 28 -2.29 -1.36 -16.07
N TRP A 29 -3.52 -1.36 -15.54
CA TRP A 29 -4.37 -0.17 -15.52
C TRP A 29 -3.76 0.94 -14.66
N LEU A 30 -3.27 0.63 -13.45
CA LEU A 30 -2.66 1.58 -12.53
C LEU A 30 -1.41 2.22 -13.14
N THR A 31 -0.54 1.43 -13.79
CA THR A 31 0.64 1.95 -14.50
C THR A 31 0.23 2.89 -15.64
N GLN A 32 -0.82 2.56 -16.41
CA GLN A 32 -1.30 3.40 -17.50
C GLN A 32 -1.96 4.70 -17.02
N HIS A 33 -2.48 4.73 -15.80
CA HIS A 33 -3.23 5.85 -15.24
C HIS A 33 -2.55 6.46 -14.00
N GLN A 34 -1.23 6.29 -13.87
CA GLN A 34 -0.47 6.66 -12.67
C GLN A 34 -0.75 8.12 -12.25
N GLU A 35 -0.60 9.08 -13.16
CA GLU A 35 -0.80 10.50 -12.85
C GLU A 35 -2.21 10.77 -12.29
N LYS A 36 -3.25 10.19 -12.92
CA LYS A 36 -4.63 10.34 -12.47
C LYS A 36 -4.84 9.74 -11.08
N VAL A 37 -4.28 8.57 -10.81
CA VAL A 37 -4.37 7.91 -9.50
C VAL A 37 -3.65 8.73 -8.44
N GLU A 38 -2.45 9.24 -8.75
CA GLU A 38 -1.70 10.09 -7.81
C GLU A 38 -2.44 11.37 -7.45
N VAL A 39 -3.03 12.05 -8.43
CA VAL A 39 -3.87 13.24 -8.20
C VAL A 39 -5.07 12.88 -7.32
N SER A 40 -5.74 11.77 -7.63
CA SER A 40 -6.92 11.32 -6.87
C SER A 40 -6.56 11.03 -5.40
N LEU A 41 -5.43 10.38 -5.15
CA LEU A 41 -4.97 10.06 -3.79
C LEU A 41 -4.39 11.25 -3.03
N SER A 42 -4.06 12.36 -3.72
CA SER A 42 -3.48 13.55 -3.10
C SER A 42 -4.51 14.65 -2.80
N SER A 43 -5.71 14.55 -3.37
CA SER A 43 -6.67 15.67 -3.38
C SER A 43 -7.66 15.70 -2.20
N ALA A 44 -7.73 14.67 -1.35
CA ALA A 44 -8.75 14.51 -0.30
C ALA A 44 -10.21 14.62 -0.79
N GLU A 45 -10.45 14.79 -2.09
CA GLU A 45 -11.78 14.81 -2.69
C GLU A 45 -12.31 13.38 -2.76
N GLU A 46 -13.29 13.09 -1.90
CA GLU A 46 -13.81 11.73 -1.65
C GLU A 46 -14.27 11.00 -2.93
N GLU A 47 -14.86 11.73 -3.90
CA GLU A 47 -15.41 11.17 -5.15
C GLU A 47 -14.36 10.39 -5.95
N ASN A 48 -13.11 10.86 -5.96
CA ASN A 48 -12.03 10.23 -6.70
C ASN A 48 -11.07 9.46 -5.79
N PHE A 49 -11.00 9.84 -4.51
CA PHE A 49 -10.11 9.21 -3.54
C PHE A 49 -10.47 7.74 -3.29
N LEU A 50 -11.72 7.43 -2.95
CA LEU A 50 -12.12 6.07 -2.56
C LEU A 50 -11.94 5.04 -3.69
N PRO A 51 -12.34 5.31 -4.95
CA PRO A 51 -12.06 4.38 -6.06
C PRO A 51 -10.56 4.15 -6.29
N ALA A 52 -9.76 5.22 -6.19
CA ALA A 52 -8.31 5.11 -6.33
C ALA A 52 -7.69 4.28 -5.19
N LEU A 53 -8.08 4.55 -3.94
CA LEU A 53 -7.62 3.81 -2.77
C LEU A 53 -7.98 2.33 -2.88
N ASN A 54 -9.23 2.01 -3.23
CA ASN A 54 -9.67 0.62 -3.38
C ASN A 54 -8.86 -0.15 -4.44
N THR A 55 -8.56 0.51 -5.56
CA THR A 55 -7.74 -0.09 -6.63
C THR A 55 -6.32 -0.39 -6.13
N VAL A 56 -5.71 0.59 -5.44
CA VAL A 56 -4.35 0.46 -4.87
C VAL A 56 -4.31 -0.61 -3.79
N ILE A 57 -5.31 -0.66 -2.90
CA ILE A 57 -5.38 -1.65 -1.81
C ILE A 57 -5.54 -3.06 -2.37
N LEU A 58 -6.40 -3.26 -3.38
CA LEU A 58 -6.58 -4.57 -4.01
C LEU A 58 -5.27 -5.12 -4.58
N VAL A 59 -4.50 -4.27 -5.27
CA VAL A 59 -3.16 -4.62 -5.74
C VAL A 59 -2.22 -4.89 -4.57
N TRP A 60 -2.18 -3.97 -3.59
CA TRP A 60 -1.27 -4.05 -2.46
C TRP A 60 -1.48 -5.32 -1.63
N GLU A 61 -2.71 -5.79 -1.43
CA GLU A 61 -2.98 -7.02 -0.69
C GLU A 61 -2.36 -8.26 -1.35
N HIS A 62 -2.33 -8.28 -2.68
CA HIS A 62 -1.88 -9.42 -3.47
C HIS A 62 -0.47 -9.28 -4.04
N ARG A 63 0.20 -8.17 -3.71
CA ARG A 63 1.55 -7.86 -4.19
C ARG A 63 2.57 -8.92 -3.79
N ASP A 64 3.59 -9.07 -4.62
CA ASP A 64 4.85 -9.74 -4.28
C ASP A 64 5.92 -8.71 -3.86
N GLY A 65 7.19 -9.13 -3.79
CA GLY A 65 8.30 -8.25 -3.42
C GLY A 65 8.59 -7.14 -4.45
N ALA A 66 8.43 -7.41 -5.75
CA ALA A 66 8.67 -6.41 -6.79
C ALA A 66 7.56 -5.35 -6.78
N LEU A 67 6.31 -5.82 -6.72
CA LEU A 67 5.14 -4.95 -6.67
C LEU A 67 5.06 -4.11 -5.39
N THR A 68 5.75 -4.51 -4.32
CA THR A 68 5.80 -3.73 -3.09
C THR A 68 6.45 -2.37 -3.30
N ALA A 69 7.57 -2.28 -4.01
CA ALA A 69 8.23 -0.99 -4.26
C ALA A 69 7.35 -0.07 -5.14
N GLU A 70 6.66 -0.64 -6.12
CA GLU A 70 5.82 0.12 -7.06
C GLU A 70 4.52 0.64 -6.42
N ILE A 71 3.86 -0.17 -5.58
CA ILE A 71 2.56 0.20 -5.02
C ILE A 71 2.66 1.06 -3.75
N SER A 72 3.76 0.94 -3.00
CA SER A 72 3.89 1.60 -1.70
C SER A 72 3.81 3.12 -1.76
N PRO A 73 4.41 3.83 -2.74
CA PRO A 73 4.27 5.28 -2.84
C PRO A 73 2.82 5.76 -2.89
N TYR A 74 1.92 5.01 -3.54
CA TYR A 74 0.48 5.33 -3.56
C TYR A 74 -0.16 5.18 -2.19
N ILE A 75 0.16 4.11 -1.46
CA ILE A 75 -0.29 3.91 -0.08
C ILE A 75 0.19 5.04 0.82
N LEU A 76 1.45 5.47 0.68
CA LEU A 76 2.00 6.57 1.47
C LEU A 76 1.30 7.90 1.16
N LYS A 77 1.06 8.20 -0.13
CA LYS A 77 0.30 9.39 -0.55
C LYS A 77 -1.13 9.38 0.00
N ALA A 78 -1.82 8.24 -0.11
CA ALA A 78 -3.17 8.07 0.44
C ALA A 78 -3.19 8.26 1.96
N MET A 79 -2.21 7.71 2.67
CA MET A 79 -2.06 7.84 4.12
C MET A 79 -1.81 9.29 4.54
N ILE A 80 -1.06 10.05 3.73
CA ILE A 80 -0.81 11.47 3.99
C ILE A 80 -2.11 12.28 3.87
N ALA A 81 -2.90 12.03 2.83
CA ALA A 81 -4.13 12.77 2.53
C ALA A 81 -5.28 12.38 3.47
N GLU A 82 -5.54 11.08 3.62
CA GLU A 82 -6.68 10.53 4.35
C GLU A 82 -6.24 9.33 5.22
N PRO A 83 -5.57 9.59 6.37
CA PRO A 83 -4.99 8.54 7.20
C PRO A 83 -6.07 7.59 7.76
N GLU A 84 -7.24 8.09 8.14
CA GLU A 84 -8.30 7.29 8.74
C GLU A 84 -8.82 6.22 7.77
N LEU A 85 -9.17 6.62 6.55
CA LEU A 85 -9.65 5.72 5.50
C LEU A 85 -8.57 4.76 5.03
N THR A 86 -7.34 5.25 4.88
CA THR A 86 -6.22 4.42 4.43
C THR A 86 -5.86 3.36 5.48
N LEU A 87 -5.80 3.72 6.77
CA LEU A 87 -5.60 2.76 7.85
C LEU A 87 -6.73 1.75 7.86
N ALA A 88 -8.00 2.18 7.79
CA ALA A 88 -9.15 1.27 7.75
C ALA A 88 -9.01 0.22 6.63
N ALA A 89 -8.59 0.64 5.43
CA ALA A 89 -8.39 -0.25 4.31
C ALA A 89 -7.23 -1.24 4.54
N LEU A 90 -6.10 -0.78 5.08
CA LEU A 90 -4.94 -1.62 5.38
C LEU A 90 -5.23 -2.65 6.50
N PHE A 91 -6.06 -2.30 7.49
CA PHE A 91 -6.40 -3.20 8.60
C PHE A 91 -7.35 -4.32 8.24
N ASN A 92 -8.02 -4.26 7.09
CA ASN A 92 -8.77 -5.40 6.58
C ASN A 92 -7.86 -6.60 6.28
N SER A 93 -6.55 -6.37 6.10
CA SER A 93 -5.55 -7.41 5.88
C SER A 93 -4.33 -7.28 6.83
N PRO A 94 -4.47 -7.60 8.13
CA PRO A 94 -3.42 -7.39 9.13
C PRO A 94 -2.09 -8.10 8.83
N ALA A 95 -2.16 -9.29 8.21
CA ALA A 95 -0.97 -10.04 7.81
C ALA A 95 -0.21 -9.32 6.69
N SER A 96 -0.92 -8.82 5.67
CA SER A 96 -0.34 -8.03 4.58
C SER A 96 0.24 -6.71 5.07
N PHE A 97 -0.39 -6.09 6.07
CA PHE A 97 0.11 -4.90 6.75
C PHE A 97 1.41 -5.15 7.51
N ASN A 98 1.46 -6.18 8.36
CA ASN A 98 2.69 -6.51 9.09
C ASN A 98 3.85 -6.88 8.15
N ARG A 99 3.57 -7.63 7.07
CA ARG A 99 4.55 -7.93 6.03
C ARG A 99 5.06 -6.63 5.39
N TRP A 100 4.16 -5.73 5.02
CA TRP A 100 4.51 -4.44 4.43
C TRP A 100 5.39 -3.59 5.34
N LEU A 101 5.04 -3.49 6.63
CA LEU A 101 5.85 -2.77 7.63
C LEU A 101 7.29 -3.26 7.68
N SER A 102 7.49 -4.59 7.65
CA SER A 102 8.84 -5.18 7.66
C SER A 102 9.66 -4.89 6.39
N GLN A 103 9.01 -4.42 5.33
CA GLN A 103 9.62 -4.13 4.03
C GLN A 103 9.93 -2.64 3.83
N LEU A 104 9.57 -1.76 4.79
CA LEU A 104 9.69 -0.31 4.61
C LEU A 104 11.11 0.13 4.27
N GLN A 105 12.11 -0.29 5.07
CA GLN A 105 13.51 -0.03 4.78
C GLN A 105 13.87 -0.62 3.40
N GLY A 106 13.78 -1.94 3.25
CA GLY A 106 14.40 -2.67 2.14
C GLY A 106 13.72 -2.57 0.78
N GLN A 107 12.50 -2.02 0.70
CA GLN A 107 11.72 -1.99 -0.55
C GLN A 107 11.04 -0.64 -0.78
N VAL A 108 10.51 -0.01 0.27
CA VAL A 108 9.71 1.23 0.12
C VAL A 108 10.58 2.48 0.11
N PHE A 109 11.58 2.53 0.99
CA PHE A 109 12.53 3.65 1.10
C PHE A 109 13.85 3.36 0.36
N MET A 110 13.77 2.57 -0.70
CA MET A 110 14.88 2.26 -1.58
C MET A 110 14.75 3.09 -2.87
N ALA A 111 15.79 3.87 -3.18
CA ALA A 111 15.90 4.67 -4.39
C ALA A 111 16.82 3.99 -5.42
N VAL A 112 16.51 4.17 -6.70
CA VAL A 112 17.40 3.79 -7.82
C VAL A 112 18.00 5.00 -8.53
N THR A 113 17.57 6.22 -8.21
CA THR A 113 18.18 7.46 -8.71
C THR A 113 18.37 8.50 -7.59
N PRO A 114 19.29 9.46 -7.74
CA PRO A 114 19.45 10.56 -6.79
C PRO A 114 18.19 11.40 -6.59
N GLU A 115 17.40 11.62 -7.65
CA GLU A 115 16.15 12.38 -7.59
C GLU A 115 15.12 11.65 -6.71
N GLN A 116 15.05 10.32 -6.82
CA GLN A 116 14.17 9.51 -5.98
C GLN A 116 14.55 9.57 -4.51
N VAL A 117 15.84 9.71 -4.17
CA VAL A 117 16.27 9.90 -2.77
C VAL A 117 15.61 11.14 -2.18
N VAL A 118 15.59 12.26 -2.92
CA VAL A 118 14.96 13.50 -2.48
C VAL A 118 13.45 13.28 -2.30
N GLN A 119 12.79 12.72 -3.32
CA GLN A 119 11.35 12.47 -3.31
C GLN A 119 10.90 11.56 -2.15
N LEU A 120 11.65 10.48 -1.87
CA LEU A 120 11.33 9.55 -0.79
C LEU A 120 11.56 10.17 0.59
N ASN A 121 12.55 11.05 0.75
CA ASN A 121 12.75 11.77 2.01
C ASN A 121 11.62 12.77 2.28
N ASP A 122 11.18 13.51 1.25
CA ASP A 122 10.03 14.41 1.37
C ASP A 122 8.75 13.64 1.70
N LEU A 123 8.51 12.52 1.02
CA LEU A 123 7.37 11.65 1.26
C LEU A 123 7.38 11.07 2.68
N LYS A 124 8.54 10.59 3.15
CA LYS A 124 8.74 10.09 4.52
C LYS A 124 8.40 11.16 5.55
N LYS A 125 8.90 12.38 5.37
CA LYS A 125 8.64 13.50 6.30
C LYS A 125 7.17 13.89 6.32
N ALA A 126 6.52 13.99 5.16
CA ALA A 126 5.10 14.28 5.07
C ALA A 126 4.25 13.21 5.76
N LEU A 127 4.61 11.94 5.59
CA LEU A 127 3.97 10.81 6.24
C LEU A 127 4.10 10.87 7.76
N GLU A 128 5.30 11.16 8.28
CA GLU A 128 5.54 11.32 9.72
C GLU A 128 4.64 12.41 10.34
N VAL A 129 4.53 13.55 9.66
CA VAL A 129 3.67 14.67 10.10
C VAL A 129 2.19 14.28 10.09
N SER A 130 1.73 13.62 9.02
CA SER A 130 0.32 13.21 8.90
C SER A 130 -0.05 12.17 9.96
N LEU A 131 0.78 11.14 10.16
CA LEU A 131 0.56 10.13 11.19
C LEU A 131 0.58 10.72 12.60
N ALA A 132 1.55 11.58 12.91
CA ALA A 132 1.62 12.24 14.22
C ALA A 132 0.36 13.09 14.48
N SER A 133 -0.14 13.79 13.46
CA SER A 133 -1.36 14.59 13.55
C SER A 133 -2.61 13.72 13.73
N TYR A 134 -2.68 12.58 13.05
CA TYR A 134 -3.78 11.62 13.19
C TYR A 134 -3.82 10.99 14.59
N ILE A 135 -2.67 10.58 15.14
CA ILE A 135 -2.58 9.90 16.44
C ILE A 135 -3.11 10.77 17.59
N ILE A 136 -2.93 12.09 17.52
CA ILE A 136 -3.40 13.02 18.55
C ILE A 136 -4.87 13.43 18.37
N LYS A 137 -5.52 13.03 17.27
CA LYS A 137 -6.94 13.31 17.02
C LYS A 137 -7.79 12.55 18.05
N PRO A 138 -8.74 13.22 18.74
CA PRO A 138 -9.71 12.55 19.59
C PRO A 138 -10.48 11.47 18.82
N ASP A 139 -10.75 10.34 19.47
CA ASP A 139 -11.52 9.22 18.93
C ASP A 139 -10.94 8.57 17.65
N SER A 140 -9.63 8.71 17.41
CA SER A 140 -8.96 7.99 16.31
C SER A 140 -9.05 6.47 16.50
N GLN A 141 -9.65 5.78 15.53
CA GLN A 141 -9.96 4.34 15.64
C GLN A 141 -8.76 3.41 15.41
N PHE A 142 -7.67 3.94 14.84
CA PHE A 142 -6.50 3.19 14.41
C PHE A 142 -5.21 3.76 15.02
N ASP A 143 -5.26 4.24 16.26
CA ASP A 143 -4.16 4.95 16.90
C ASP A 143 -2.92 4.06 17.13
N GLU A 144 -3.09 2.85 17.67
CA GLU A 144 -2.01 1.88 17.90
C GLU A 144 -1.32 1.47 16.60
N GLN A 145 -2.11 1.32 15.55
CA GLN A 145 -1.67 1.00 14.22
C GLN A 145 -0.87 2.13 13.59
N ALA A 146 -1.37 3.36 13.71
CA ALA A 146 -0.68 4.56 13.24
C ALA A 146 0.63 4.77 14.01
N LYS A 147 0.65 4.55 15.33
CA LYS A 147 1.88 4.60 16.17
C LYS A 147 2.92 3.60 15.67
N ARG A 148 2.52 2.34 15.47
CA ARG A 148 3.42 1.30 14.96
C ARG A 148 3.98 1.65 13.58
N LEU A 149 3.15 2.17 12.67
CA LEU A 149 3.61 2.62 11.36
C LEU A 149 4.59 3.79 11.51
N LEU A 150 4.26 4.79 12.33
CA LEU A 150 5.11 5.95 12.57
C LEU A 150 6.48 5.55 13.12
N GLU A 151 6.53 4.65 14.10
CA GLU A 151 7.79 4.12 14.65
C GLU A 151 8.65 3.44 13.57
N GLN A 152 8.03 2.61 12.72
CA GLN A 152 8.76 1.94 11.63
C GLN A 152 9.25 2.91 10.56
N VAL A 153 8.45 3.91 10.22
CA VAL A 153 8.84 4.99 9.29
C VAL A 153 10.03 5.76 9.88
N GLN A 154 9.96 6.16 11.15
CA GLN A 154 11.04 6.89 11.81
C GLN A 154 12.33 6.07 11.94
N ALA A 155 12.22 4.77 12.19
CA ALA A 155 13.35 3.86 12.25
C ALA A 155 13.97 3.56 10.87
N SER A 156 13.23 3.77 9.80
CA SER A 156 13.71 3.56 8.43
C SER A 156 14.51 4.77 7.94
N SER A 157 15.44 4.51 7.02
CA SER A 157 16.25 5.49 6.30
C SER A 157 16.07 5.30 4.80
N VAL A 158 15.99 6.41 4.06
CA VAL A 158 16.05 6.35 2.60
C VAL A 158 17.49 6.04 2.17
N TYR A 159 17.66 5.04 1.32
CA TYR A 159 18.97 4.71 0.75
C TYR A 159 18.86 4.44 -0.75
N MET A 160 19.98 4.55 -1.45
CA MET A 160 20.09 4.26 -2.87
C MET A 160 20.79 2.91 -3.03
N VAL A 161 20.31 2.07 -3.95
CA VAL A 161 21.04 0.88 -4.39
C VAL A 161 22.04 1.24 -5.47
N ASP A 162 23.25 0.67 -5.38
CA ASP A 162 24.35 0.84 -6.34
C ASP A 162 24.11 0.09 -7.65
#